data_AF-A0A2U3L8A0-F1
#
_entry.id   AF-A0A2U3L8A0-F1
#
_cell.length_a   1.000
_cell.length_b   1.000
_cell.length_c   1.000
_cell.angle_alpha   90.00
_cell.angle_beta   90.00
_cell.angle_gamma   90.00
#
_symmetry.space_group_name_H-M   'P 1'
#
loop_
_entity.id
_entity.type
_entity.pdbx_description
1 polymer ?
#
loop_
_entity_poly.entity_id
_entity_poly.type
_entity_poly.pdbx_seq_one_letter_code
_entity_poly.pdbx_strand_id
1 'polypeptide(L)' 'MLQRKDIPLNERIIFALDVNSSEAAKKWVMQLESHVKFYKVGLQLFLADWFHIIEQTVGIK' A
#
# COMPACT_ATOMS: atom_id res chain seq x y z
N MET A 1 -11.59 29.48 7.35
CA MET A 1 -11.18 28.32 8.17
C MET A 1 -11.23 27.07 7.32
N LEU A 2 -10.14 26.30 7.23
CA LEU A 2 -10.17 25.00 6.55
C LEU A 2 -11.01 24.03 7.38
N GLN A 3 -12.16 23.62 6.85
CA GLN A 3 -12.95 22.50 7.38
C GLN A 3 -12.07 21.25 7.35
N ARG A 4 -11.69 20.73 8.53
CA ARG A 4 -10.99 19.45 8.62
C ARG A 4 -11.99 18.35 8.27
N LYS A 5 -11.78 17.68 7.14
CA LYS A 5 -12.50 16.44 6.84
C LYS A 5 -12.19 15.42 7.94
N ASP A 6 -13.23 14.79 8.47
CA ASP A 6 -13.08 13.67 9.38
C ASP A 6 -12.68 12.42 8.56
N ILE A 7 -11.37 12.24 8.38
CA ILE A 7 -10.80 11.12 7.63
C ILE A 7 -10.46 10.01 8.64
N PRO A 8 -11.01 8.79 8.53
CA PRO A 8 -10.67 7.66 9.39
C PRO A 8 -9.15 7.42 9.47
N LEU A 9 -8.66 6.92 10.59
CA LEU A 9 -7.21 6.76 10.82
C LEU A 9 -6.53 5.88 9.76
N ASN A 10 -7.17 4.78 9.36
CA ASN A 10 -6.68 3.84 8.34
C ASN A 10 -6.67 4.41 6.91
N GLU A 11 -7.38 5.51 6.67
CA GLU A 11 -7.39 6.26 5.40
C GLU A 11 -6.48 7.49 5.44
N ARG A 12 -6.03 7.87 6.64
CA ARG A 12 -5.13 9.01 6.85
C ARG A 12 -3.66 8.64 6.70
N ILE A 13 -3.34 7.36 6.84
CA ILE A 13 -1.97 6.85 6.75
C ILE A 13 -1.73 6.34 5.33
N ILE A 14 -0.63 6.77 4.73
CA ILE A 14 -0.08 6.20 3.50
C ILE A 14 1.25 5.53 3.87
N PHE A 15 1.31 4.21 3.75
CA PHE A 15 2.52 3.45 4.05
C PHE A 15 3.44 3.40 2.83
N ALA A 16 4.71 3.78 2.99
CA ALA A 16 5.70 3.66 1.92
C ALA A 16 6.16 2.20 1.80
N LEU A 17 5.67 1.50 0.78
CA LEU A 17 6.03 0.13 0.45
C LEU A 17 7.28 0.14 -0.45
N ASP A 18 8.42 0.45 0.15
CA ASP A 18 9.72 0.57 -0.53
C ASP A 18 10.61 -0.63 -0.20
N VAL A 19 10.36 -1.74 -0.90
CA VAL A 19 11.11 -2.99 -0.77
C VAL A 19 11.54 -3.48 -2.15
N ASN A 20 12.57 -4.33 -2.20
CA ASN A 20 13.19 -4.76 -3.45
C ASN A 20 12.58 -6.06 -4.05
N SER A 21 11.59 -6.69 -3.40
CA SER A 21 10.95 -7.91 -3.88
C SER A 21 9.44 -7.95 -3.63
N SER A 22 8.72 -8.66 -4.50
CA SER A 22 7.27 -8.88 -4.43
C SER A 22 6.84 -9.60 -3.16
N GLU A 23 7.61 -10.60 -2.73
CA GLU A 23 7.35 -11.39 -1.52
C GLU A 23 7.45 -10.53 -0.26
N ALA A 24 8.46 -9.65 -0.20
CA ALA A 24 8.59 -8.69 0.89
C ALA A 24 7.41 -7.72 0.89
N ALA A 25 6.98 -7.25 -0.28
CA ALA A 25 5.86 -6.35 -0.43
C ALA A 25 4.55 -6.97 0.07
N LYS A 26 4.25 -8.21 -0.36
CA LYS A 26 3.08 -8.99 0.08
C LYS A 26 3.03 -9.14 1.60
N LYS A 27 4.16 -9.48 2.23
CA LYS A 27 4.22 -9.66 3.69
C LYS A 27 3.78 -8.39 4.43
N TRP A 28 4.26 -7.22 3.99
CA TRP A 28 3.86 -5.95 4.58
C TRP A 28 2.39 -5.63 4.34
N VAL A 29 1.87 -5.86 3.13
CA VAL A 29 0.47 -5.63 2.82
C VAL A 29 -0.43 -6.51 3.69
N MET A 30 -0.18 -7.82 3.76
CA MET A 30 -0.96 -8.74 4.61
C MET A 30 -0.89 -8.38 6.11
N GLN A 31 0.26 -7.90 6.59
CA GLN A 31 0.40 -7.49 7.99
C GLN A 31 -0.37 -6.21 8.32
N LEU A 32 -0.51 -5.30 7.36
CA LEU A 32 -1.01 -3.95 7.58
C LEU A 32 -2.41 -3.69 6.99
N GLU A 33 -2.98 -4.60 6.21
CA GLU A 33 -4.27 -4.45 5.51
C GLU A 33 -5.44 -4.07 6.45
N SER A 34 -5.41 -4.55 7.69
CA SER A 34 -6.43 -4.23 8.71
C SER A 34 -6.31 -2.81 9.28
N HIS A 35 -5.18 -2.13 9.05
CA HIS A 35 -4.84 -0.85 9.65
C HIS A 35 -4.55 0.27 8.64
N VAL A 36 -4.16 -0.06 7.40
CA VAL A 36 -3.76 0.91 6.37
C VAL A 36 -4.40 0.54 5.03
N LYS A 37 -5.06 1.51 4.40
CA LYS A 37 -5.68 1.33 3.07
C LYS A 37 -4.79 1.78 1.92
N PHE A 38 -3.83 2.68 2.16
CA PHE A 38 -3.03 3.27 1.09
C PHE A 38 -1.56 2.89 1.20
N TYR A 39 -1.03 2.30 0.13
CA TYR A 39 0.37 1.91 0.00
C TYR A 39 1.01 2.68 -1.15
N LYS A 40 2.15 3.32 -0.89
CA LYS A 40 2.97 3.96 -1.92
C LYS A 40 4.06 2.98 -2.35
N VAL A 41 3.89 2.40 -3.53
CA VAL A 41 4.83 1.44 -4.11
C VAL A 41 6.08 2.18 -4.65
N GLY A 42 7.26 1.71 -4.28
CA GLY A 42 8.54 2.23 -4.82
C GLY A 42 8.72 1.91 -6.31
N LEU A 43 9.40 2.80 -7.04
CA LEU A 43 9.60 2.64 -8.50
C LEU A 43 10.37 1.35 -8.85
N GLN A 44 11.37 0.98 -8.05
CA GLN A 44 12.13 -0.25 -8.28
C GLN A 44 11.25 -1.49 -8.20
N LEU A 45 10.37 -1.56 -7.20
CA LEU A 45 9.41 -2.64 -7.03
C LEU A 45 8.39 -2.67 -8.18
N PHE A 46 7.93 -1.49 -8.60
CA PHE A 46 7.04 -1.34 -9.74
C PHE A 46 7.69 -1.80 -11.05
N LEU A 47 8.97 -1.47 -11.30
CA LEU A 47 9.68 -1.91 -12.51
C LEU A 47 10.02 -3.41 -12.49
N ALA A 48 10.25 -3.98 -11.32
CA ALA A 48 10.62 -5.39 -11.17
C ALA A 48 9.45 -6.35 -11.43
N ASP A 49 8.21 -5.95 -11.08
CA ASP A 49 7.05 -6.85 -11.12
C ASP A 49 5.84 -6.27 -11.88
N TRP A 50 6.03 -5.11 -12.53
CA TRP A 50 5.16 -4.35 -13.44
C TRP A 50 3.66 -4.33 -13.07
N PHE A 51 2.90 -5.40 -13.34
CA PHE A 51 1.45 -5.49 -13.05
C PHE A 51 1.06 -6.50 -11.95
N HIS A 52 1.89 -7.49 -11.62
CA HIS A 52 1.49 -8.57 -10.71
C HIS A 52 1.33 -8.10 -9.25
N ILE A 53 2.13 -7.12 -8.82
CA ILE A 53 1.98 -6.49 -7.50
C ILE A 53 0.72 -5.61 -7.44
N ILE A 54 0.37 -4.95 -8.54
CA ILE A 54 -0.84 -4.14 -8.59
C ILE A 54 -2.08 -5.02 -8.51
N GLU A 55 -2.12 -6.14 -9.23
CA GLU A 55 -3.22 -7.11 -9.11
C GLU A 55 -3.40 -7.64 -7.68
N GLN A 56 -2.30 -7.88 -6.97
CA GLN A 56 -2.34 -8.37 -5.58
C GLN A 56 -2.75 -7.30 -4.57
N THR A 57 -2.53 -6.03 -4.85
CA THR A 57 -2.91 -4.93 -3.96
C THR A 57 -4.31 -4.39 -4.26
N VAL A 58 -4.82 -4.55 -5.48
CA VAL A 58 -6.14 -4.03 -5.91
C VAL A 58 -7.31 -4.97 -5.56
N GLY A 59 -7.06 -6.17 -5.02
CA GLY A 59 -8.10 -7.19 -4.85
C GLY A 59 -7.92 -8.16 -3.69
N ILE A 60 -7.34 -7.74 -2.56
CA ILE A 60 -7.44 -8.58 -1.34
C ILE A 60 -8.89 -8.57 -0.86
N LYS A 61 -9.59 -9.68 -1.10
CA LYS A 61 -10.86 -10.05 -0.47
C LYS A 61 -10.63 -10.60 0.93
#